data_AF-A0A7Y0N342-F1
#
_entry.id   AF-A0A7Y0N342-F1
#
_cell.length_a   1.000
_cell.length_b   1.000
_cell.length_c   1.000
_cell.angle_alpha   90.00
_cell.angle_beta   90.00
_cell.angle_gamma   90.00
#
_symmetry.space_group_name_H-M   'P 1'
#
loop_
_entity.id
_entity.type
_entity.pdbx_description
1 polymer ?
#
loop_
_entity_poly.entity_id
_entity_poly.type
_entity_poly.pdbx_seq_one_letter_code
_entity_poly.pdbx_strand_id
1 'polypeptide(L)'
;RPPYWEGALAGERTLSGMRPLAVLGDNITTDHLSPSNAIMASSAAGEYLAQMGVPEEDFNSYATHRGDNLTAQRATFANPKLFNEMVKENGEVVQGSLARIEPEGQVVRMWEAIENYMDRKQPLIGVAGADYGQGS
;
A
#
# COMPACT_ATOMS: atom_id res chain seq x y z
N ARG A 1 -4.39 -5.87 -17.71
CA ARG A 1 -5.34 -6.94 -17.32
C ARG A 1 -4.96 -7.36 -15.91
N PRO A 2 -5.90 -7.38 -14.93
CA PRO A 2 -5.61 -7.82 -13.56
C PRO A 2 -4.92 -9.19 -13.47
N PRO A 3 -4.14 -9.53 -12.43
CA PRO A 3 -3.41 -10.81 -12.36
C PRO A 3 -4.26 -11.97 -11.81
N TYR A 4 -5.55 -11.76 -11.50
CA TYR A 4 -6.35 -12.73 -10.72
C TYR A 4 -6.57 -14.10 -11.39
N TRP A 5 -6.39 -14.18 -12.70
CA TRP A 5 -6.52 -15.40 -13.51
C TRP A 5 -5.18 -16.04 -13.85
N GLU A 6 -4.08 -15.48 -13.34
CA GLU A 6 -2.79 -16.15 -13.35
C GLU A 6 -2.78 -17.16 -12.20
N GLY A 7 -2.50 -18.43 -12.49
CA GLY A 7 -2.67 -19.57 -11.57
C GLY A 7 -1.89 -19.51 -10.25
N ALA A 8 -1.11 -18.45 -10.02
CA ALA A 8 -0.40 -18.17 -8.77
C ALA A 8 -1.34 -18.04 -7.55
N LEU A 9 -2.60 -17.62 -7.75
CA LEU A 9 -3.58 -17.49 -6.66
C LEU A 9 -4.26 -18.82 -6.26
N ALA A 10 -4.02 -19.91 -6.99
CA ALA A 10 -4.63 -21.23 -6.74
C ALA A 10 -3.80 -22.14 -5.82
N GLY A 11 -2.62 -21.70 -5.37
CA GLY A 11 -1.76 -22.46 -4.47
C GLY A 11 -2.29 -22.54 -3.03
N GLU A 12 -1.83 -23.55 -2.29
CA GLU A 12 -2.16 -23.72 -0.88
C GLU A 12 -1.63 -22.56 -0.02
N ARG A 13 -2.51 -21.95 0.79
CA ARG A 13 -2.14 -20.84 1.67
C ARG A 13 -1.65 -21.39 3.01
N THR A 14 -0.34 -21.47 3.17
CA THR A 14 0.28 -22.06 4.37
C THR A 14 0.24 -21.14 5.61
N LEU A 15 -0.06 -19.84 5.44
CA LEU A 15 -0.08 -18.83 6.50
C LEU A 15 1.16 -18.89 7.43
N SER A 16 2.31 -19.24 6.87
CA SER A 16 3.55 -19.49 7.61
C SER A 16 4.66 -18.53 7.19
N GLY A 17 5.53 -18.17 8.14
CA GLY A 17 6.67 -17.30 7.90
C GLY A 17 6.31 -15.89 7.42
N MET A 18 5.10 -15.40 7.73
CA MET A 18 4.62 -14.10 7.26
C MET A 18 5.33 -12.95 7.99
N ARG A 19 5.51 -11.82 7.29
CA ARG A 19 6.01 -10.58 7.88
C ARG A 19 4.94 -9.50 7.90
N PRO A 20 4.85 -8.68 8.95
CA PRO A 20 3.94 -7.56 8.95
C PRO A 20 4.38 -6.55 7.89
N LEU A 21 3.48 -6.20 6.97
CA LEU A 21 3.64 -5.04 6.08
C LEU A 21 3.24 -3.76 6.82
N ALA A 22 2.16 -3.86 7.61
CA ALA A 22 1.63 -2.78 8.40
C ALA A 22 1.13 -3.30 9.75
N VAL A 23 1.42 -2.54 10.80
CA VAL A 23 0.79 -2.66 12.11
C VAL A 23 0.03 -1.37 12.34
N LEU A 24 -1.29 -1.48 12.41
CA LEU A 24 -2.20 -0.34 12.40
C LEU A 24 -2.99 -0.31 13.71
N GLY A 25 -3.36 0.89 14.14
CA GLY A 25 -4.22 1.09 15.30
C GLY A 25 -5.69 0.74 15.01
N ASP A 26 -6.56 1.30 15.83
CA ASP A 26 -8.02 1.18 15.67
C ASP A 26 -8.54 2.11 14.56
N ASN A 27 -9.79 1.91 14.16
CA ASN A 27 -10.58 2.83 13.33
C ASN A 27 -10.05 3.07 11.91
N ILE A 28 -9.24 2.15 11.37
CA ILE A 28 -8.73 2.24 10.00
C ILE A 28 -9.88 2.14 9.01
N THR A 29 -10.13 3.20 8.24
CA THR A 29 -11.22 3.24 7.25
C THR A 29 -10.82 2.66 5.89
N THR A 30 -11.79 2.34 5.04
CA THR A 30 -11.54 1.93 3.65
C THR A 30 -10.78 2.99 2.83
N ASP A 31 -10.93 4.28 3.13
CA ASP A 31 -10.14 5.36 2.52
C ASP A 31 -8.67 5.34 2.93
N HIS A 32 -8.33 4.83 4.11
CA HIS A 32 -6.93 4.60 4.49
C HIS A 32 -6.32 3.44 3.69
N LEU A 33 -7.12 2.39 3.43
CA LEU A 33 -6.67 1.19 2.71
C LEU A 33 -6.53 1.42 1.22
N SER A 34 -7.48 2.14 0.63
CA SER A 34 -7.59 2.41 -0.80
C SER A 34 -8.24 3.79 -0.99
N PRO A 35 -7.43 4.87 -0.97
CA PRO A 35 -7.96 6.21 -1.07
C PRO A 35 -8.61 6.43 -2.44
N SER A 36 -9.59 7.34 -2.49
CA SER A 36 -10.27 7.73 -3.73
C SER A 36 -9.96 9.16 -4.19
N ASN A 37 -9.01 9.83 -3.52
CA ASN A 37 -8.61 11.20 -3.78
C ASN A 37 -7.74 11.36 -5.04
N ALA A 38 -7.33 12.61 -5.31
CA ALA A 38 -6.43 12.95 -6.40
C ALA A 38 -5.08 12.24 -6.26
N ILE A 39 -4.54 11.76 -7.39
CA ILE A 39 -3.22 11.13 -7.45
C ILE A 39 -2.16 12.23 -7.42
N MET A 40 -1.35 12.26 -6.36
CA MET A 40 -0.25 13.22 -6.24
C MET A 40 0.95 12.78 -7.06
N ALA A 41 1.66 13.72 -7.69
CA ALA A 41 2.87 13.41 -8.46
C ALA A 41 3.98 12.73 -7.64
N SER A 42 4.06 13.04 -6.34
CA SER A 42 5.01 12.41 -5.41
C SER A 42 4.59 11.03 -4.90
N SER A 43 3.41 10.54 -5.28
CA SER A 43 2.93 9.20 -4.93
C SER A 43 3.48 8.15 -5.90
N ALA A 44 3.51 6.89 -5.48
CA ALA A 44 3.94 5.78 -6.34
C ALA A 44 3.09 5.68 -7.62
N ALA A 45 1.79 5.96 -7.54
CA ALA A 45 0.91 6.01 -8.71
C ALA A 45 1.24 7.19 -9.63
N GLY A 46 1.52 8.37 -9.06
CA GLY A 46 1.94 9.55 -9.84
C GLY A 46 3.25 9.31 -10.59
N GLU A 47 4.25 8.72 -9.94
CA GLU A 47 5.51 8.34 -10.57
C GLU A 47 5.31 7.33 -11.70
N TYR A 48 4.44 6.33 -11.50
CA TYR A 48 4.08 5.36 -12.54
C TYR A 48 3.39 6.03 -13.74
N LEU A 49 2.42 6.91 -13.51
CA LEU A 49 1.72 7.63 -14.58
C LEU A 49 2.68 8.56 -15.35
N ALA A 50 3.59 9.24 -14.66
CA ALA A 50 4.63 10.05 -15.29
C ALA A 50 5.55 9.20 -16.18
N GLN A 51 5.99 8.03 -15.71
CA GLN A 51 6.80 7.09 -16.50
C GLN A 51 6.06 6.59 -17.75
N MET A 52 4.73 6.49 -17.69
CA MET A 52 3.87 6.15 -18.82
C MET A 52 3.61 7.33 -19.77
N GLY A 53 4.16 8.52 -19.49
CA GLY A 53 4.03 9.71 -20.31
C GLY A 53 2.70 10.46 -20.11
N VAL A 54 1.97 10.18 -19.03
CA VAL A 54 0.73 10.89 -18.69
C VAL A 54 1.09 12.27 -18.10
N PRO A 55 0.51 13.37 -18.58
CA PRO A 55 0.66 14.69 -17.95
C PRO A 55 0.08 14.71 -16.53
N GLU A 56 0.69 15.48 -15.60
CA GLU A 56 0.21 15.55 -14.20
C GLU A 56 -1.24 16.05 -14.09
N GLU A 57 -1.65 16.98 -14.97
CA GLU A 57 -3.04 17.47 -15.07
C GLU A 57 -4.05 16.35 -15.40
N ASP A 58 -3.59 15.26 -16.02
CA ASP A 58 -4.39 14.10 -16.40
C ASP A 58 -4.30 12.94 -15.39
N PHE A 59 -3.55 13.08 -14.29
CA PHE A 59 -3.45 12.04 -13.26
C PHE A 59 -4.78 11.74 -12.57
N ASN A 60 -5.69 12.71 -12.54
CA ASN A 60 -7.04 12.55 -12.02
C ASN A 60 -7.03 11.94 -10.59
N SER A 61 -7.90 10.96 -10.29
CA SER A 61 -8.06 10.39 -8.97
C SER A 61 -7.92 8.87 -8.97
N TYR A 62 -7.59 8.29 -7.82
CA TYR A 62 -7.57 6.83 -7.66
C TYR A 62 -8.93 6.19 -8.03
N ALA A 63 -10.04 6.92 -7.85
CA ALA A 63 -11.37 6.48 -8.25
C ALA A 63 -11.52 6.31 -9.78
N THR A 64 -10.96 7.21 -10.58
CA THR A 64 -11.03 7.12 -12.05
C THR A 64 -10.10 6.05 -12.61
N HIS A 65 -9.06 5.68 -11.87
CA HIS A 65 -8.09 4.65 -12.25
C HIS A 65 -8.45 3.23 -11.77
N ARG A 66 -9.65 2.98 -11.25
CA ARG A 66 -10.06 1.64 -10.74
C ARG A 66 -9.98 0.51 -11.79
N GLY A 67 -10.05 0.84 -13.08
CA GLY A 67 -9.88 -0.12 -14.17
C GLY A 67 -8.42 -0.49 -14.47
N ASP A 68 -7.47 0.34 -14.04
CA ASP A 68 -6.04 0.09 -14.17
C ASP A 68 -5.51 -0.58 -12.90
N ASN A 69 -5.22 -1.88 -13.01
CA ASN A 69 -4.75 -2.66 -11.88
C ASN A 69 -3.37 -2.21 -11.36
N LEU A 70 -2.51 -1.63 -12.20
CA LEU A 70 -1.17 -1.20 -11.78
C LEU A 70 -1.24 0.08 -10.96
N THR A 71 -2.12 1.01 -11.33
CA THR A 71 -2.43 2.19 -10.53
C THR A 71 -3.19 1.81 -9.25
N ALA A 72 -4.18 0.92 -9.34
CA ALA A 72 -4.96 0.49 -8.18
C ALA A 72 -4.10 -0.23 -7.12
N GLN A 73 -3.12 -1.05 -7.53
CA GLN A 73 -2.17 -1.67 -6.59
C GLN A 73 -1.35 -0.62 -5.85
N ARG A 74 -0.87 0.41 -6.56
CA ARG A 74 -0.12 1.54 -6.00
C ARG A 74 -0.94 2.44 -5.07
N ALA A 75 -2.26 2.36 -5.14
CA ALA A 75 -3.17 3.03 -4.20
C ALA A 75 -3.22 2.35 -2.83
N THR A 76 -2.79 1.08 -2.73
CA THR A 76 -2.87 0.31 -1.49
C THR A 76 -2.08 0.98 -0.38
N PHE A 77 -2.77 1.38 0.69
CA PHE A 77 -2.22 2.14 1.81
C PHE A 77 -1.55 3.47 1.40
N ALA A 78 -1.93 4.04 0.26
CA ALA A 78 -1.35 5.29 -0.26
C ALA A 78 -1.88 6.57 0.42
N ASN A 79 -2.77 6.43 1.41
CA ASN A 79 -3.35 7.58 2.08
C ASN A 79 -2.28 8.34 2.88
N PRO A 80 -2.09 9.65 2.65
CA PRO A 80 -1.08 10.44 3.35
C PRO A 80 -1.38 10.60 4.85
N LYS A 81 -2.57 10.23 5.31
CA LYS A 81 -2.98 10.27 6.71
C LYS A 81 -2.83 8.95 7.47
N LEU A 82 -2.34 7.90 6.81
CA LEU A 82 -2.13 6.59 7.43
C LEU A 82 -1.08 6.69 8.55
N PHE A 83 -1.29 5.96 9.65
CA PHE A 83 -0.31 5.76 10.71
C PHE A 83 0.04 4.28 10.80
N ASN A 84 1.27 3.93 10.44
CA ASN A 84 1.80 2.57 10.58
C ASN A 84 2.72 2.53 11.80
N GLU A 85 2.33 1.83 12.87
CA GLU A 85 3.05 1.77 14.14
C GLU A 85 4.47 1.20 14.02
N MET A 86 4.78 0.54 12.89
CA MET A 86 6.13 0.10 12.55
C MET A 86 7.07 1.28 12.24
N VAL A 87 6.54 2.43 11.83
CA VAL A 87 7.31 3.60 11.41
C VAL A 87 7.28 4.64 12.51
N LYS A 88 8.39 4.74 13.26
CA LYS A 88 8.53 5.69 14.36
C LYS A 88 9.74 6.59 14.17
N GLU A 89 9.57 7.87 14.47
CA GLU A 89 10.64 8.85 14.56
C GLU A 89 10.57 9.49 15.95
N ASN A 90 11.69 9.51 16.68
CA ASN A 90 11.76 10.01 18.06
C ASN A 90 10.71 9.42 19.02
N GLY A 91 10.25 8.19 18.77
CA GLY A 91 9.26 7.48 19.59
C GLY A 91 7.81 7.69 19.16
N GLU A 92 7.53 8.61 18.23
CA GLU A 92 6.19 8.89 17.72
C GLU A 92 5.97 8.23 16.36
N VAL A 93 4.73 7.82 16.07
CA VAL A 93 4.38 7.20 14.79
C VAL A 93 4.33 8.27 13.71
N VAL A 94 5.05 8.05 12.60
CA VAL A 94 5.10 9.00 11.49
C VAL A 94 3.86 8.84 10.61
N GLN A 95 3.20 9.95 10.31
CA GLN A 95 2.06 9.96 9.39
C GLN A 95 2.54 9.84 7.94
N GLY A 96 1.88 8.97 7.17
CA GLY A 96 2.09 8.86 5.73
C GLY A 96 1.95 7.43 5.19
N SER A 97 2.03 7.32 3.86
CA SER A 97 2.14 6.05 3.14
C SER A 97 3.55 5.46 3.31
N LEU A 98 3.85 4.99 4.52
CA LEU A 98 5.16 4.52 4.94
C LEU A 98 5.09 3.11 5.53
N ALA A 99 6.17 2.36 5.32
CA ALA A 99 6.39 1.06 5.92
C ALA A 99 7.86 0.87 6.33
N ARG A 100 8.10 -0.07 7.24
CA ARG A 100 9.44 -0.47 7.64
C ARG A 100 9.71 -1.88 7.11
N ILE A 101 10.75 -2.01 6.29
CA ILE A 101 11.21 -3.30 5.78
C ILE A 101 11.94 -4.04 6.90
N GLU A 102 11.56 -5.28 7.12
CA GLU A 102 12.13 -6.16 8.15
C GLU A 102 12.92 -7.31 7.49
N PRO A 103 14.06 -7.73 8.08
CA PRO A 103 14.59 -7.30 9.39
C PRO A 103 15.49 -6.05 9.37
N GLU A 104 15.66 -5.39 8.22
CA GLU A 104 16.63 -4.31 8.04
C GLU A 104 16.29 -3.03 8.83
N GLY A 105 15.03 -2.86 9.21
CA GLY A 105 14.55 -1.66 9.90
C GLY A 105 14.47 -0.43 8.99
N GLN A 106 14.61 -0.59 7.68
CA GLN A 106 14.61 0.52 6.73
C GLN A 106 13.20 1.05 6.50
N VAL A 107 12.99 2.34 6.79
CA VAL A 107 11.73 3.03 6.47
C VAL A 107 11.74 3.48 5.01
N VAL A 108 10.70 3.12 4.28
CA VAL A 108 10.48 3.50 2.88
C VAL A 108 9.01 3.84 2.67
N ARG A 109 8.68 4.38 1.49
CA ARG A 109 7.28 4.51 1.07
C ARG A 109 6.66 3.11 0.89
N MET A 110 5.36 3.01 1.19
CA MET A 110 4.65 1.74 1.29
C MET A 110 4.77 0.87 0.02
N TRP A 111 4.69 1.48 -1.15
CA TRP A 111 4.77 0.76 -2.42
C TRP A 111 6.12 0.06 -2.62
N GLU A 112 7.20 0.74 -2.26
CA GLU A 112 8.58 0.25 -2.35
C GLU A 112 8.80 -0.90 -1.37
N ALA A 113 8.17 -0.86 -0.18
CA ALA A 113 8.16 -2.00 0.73
C ALA A 113 7.41 -3.20 0.12
N ILE A 114 6.27 -2.97 -0.54
CA ILE A 114 5.51 -4.02 -1.23
C ILE A 114 6.36 -4.65 -2.35
N GLU A 115 6.96 -3.84 -3.23
CA GLU A 115 7.85 -4.32 -4.30
C GLU A 115 9.02 -5.12 -3.73
N ASN A 116 9.67 -4.61 -2.67
CA ASN A 116 10.77 -5.30 -2.02
C ASN A 116 10.37 -6.69 -1.49
N TYR A 117 9.19 -6.81 -0.87
CA TYR A 117 8.68 -8.10 -0.40
C TYR A 117 8.16 -9.01 -1.50
N MET A 118 7.63 -8.46 -2.60
CA MET A 118 7.30 -9.22 -3.81
C MET A 118 8.55 -9.89 -4.39
N ASP A 119 9.65 -9.15 -4.50
CA ASP A 119 10.94 -9.67 -4.97
C ASP A 119 11.49 -10.76 -4.04
N ARG A 120 11.36 -10.58 -2.72
CA ARG A 120 11.71 -11.59 -1.71
C ARG A 120 10.80 -12.82 -1.73
N LYS A 121 9.66 -12.77 -2.44
CA LYS A 121 8.58 -13.76 -2.37
C LYS A 121 8.15 -14.02 -0.93
N GLN A 122 8.14 -12.96 -0.12
CA GLN A 122 7.87 -13.00 1.31
C GLN A 122 6.36 -12.93 1.55
N PRO A 123 5.74 -13.93 2.21
CA PRO A 123 4.35 -13.81 2.65
C PRO A 123 4.17 -12.61 3.59
N LEU A 124 3.10 -11.83 3.41
CA LEU A 124 2.82 -10.63 4.20
C LEU A 124 1.51 -10.72 4.96
N ILE A 125 1.48 -10.08 6.13
CA ILE A 125 0.29 -9.92 6.96
C ILE A 125 0.08 -8.44 7.30
N GLY A 126 -1.18 -8.03 7.45
CA GLY A 126 -1.55 -6.78 8.09
C GLY A 126 -2.07 -7.07 9.49
N VAL A 127 -1.60 -6.31 10.48
CA VAL A 127 -2.15 -6.35 11.85
C VAL A 127 -2.87 -5.03 12.09
N ALA A 128 -4.06 -5.10 12.66
CA ALA A 128 -4.86 -3.92 12.93
C ALA A 128 -5.62 -4.04 14.26
N GLY A 129 -5.99 -2.91 14.81
CA GLY A 129 -6.87 -2.81 15.98
C GLY A 129 -8.35 -3.01 15.65
N ALA A 130 -9.21 -2.43 16.48
CA ALA A 130 -10.67 -2.47 16.33
C ALA A 130 -11.16 -1.71 15.09
N ASP A 131 -12.32 -2.11 14.57
CA ASP A 131 -13.02 -1.43 13.46
C ASP A 131 -12.17 -1.24 12.19
N TYR A 132 -11.25 -2.18 11.93
CA TYR A 132 -10.45 -2.21 10.71
C TYR A 132 -11.31 -2.40 9.46
N GLY A 133 -11.10 -1.54 8.47
CA GLY A 133 -11.85 -1.51 7.22
C GLY A 133 -13.23 -0.87 7.35
N GLN A 134 -13.45 -0.03 8.37
CA GLN A 134 -14.73 0.64 8.53
C GLN A 134 -15.00 1.68 7.43
N GLY A 135 -16.29 1.94 7.21
CA GLY A 135 -16.76 2.88 6.21
C GLY A 135 -16.99 2.25 4.84
N SER A 136 -18.18 2.44 4.32
CA SER A 136 -18.49 2.95 2.97
C SER A 136 -19.86 3.57 3.08
#